data_AF-A0AAD9B411-F1
#
_entry.id   AF-A0AAD9B411-F1
#
_cell.length_a   1.000
_cell.length_b   1.000
_cell.length_c   1.000
_cell.angle_alpha   90.00
_cell.angle_beta   90.00
_cell.angle_gamma   90.00
#
_symmetry.space_group_name_H-M   'P 1'
#
loop_
_entity.id
_entity.type
_entity.pdbx_description
1 polymer ?
#
loop_
_entity_poly.entity_id
_entity_poly.type
_entity_poly.pdbx_seq_one_letter_code
_entity_poly.pdbx_strand_id
1 'polypeptide(L)'
;MTEHVEVLGAIHSLQSDFSKKLDDVLEGISGLKGELQHQTSRITEAEERIGKTEDDLNSMHSAIKRLQDKCATLKMKVQNQENRGRRNNLRLIGLPEKVEGQDAGAFLEQWLPRVLGTDTCTTLPVIERAHRIGRLKTSKPIEGRQAHVSAKRERLAKQRLLHHGFATTR
;
A
#
# COMPACT_ATOMS: atom_id res chain seq x y z
N MET A 1 3.93 101.29 3.29
CA MET A 1 2.63 100.62 3.54
C MET A 1 2.33 99.52 2.52
N THR A 2 2.67 99.70 1.23
CA THR A 2 2.47 98.71 0.16
C THR A 2 3.26 97.41 0.35
N GLU A 3 4.56 97.46 0.70
CA GLU A 3 5.38 96.25 0.93
C GLU A 3 4.84 95.36 2.06
N HIS A 4 4.37 95.95 3.17
CA HIS A 4 3.79 95.17 4.27
C HIS A 4 2.52 94.41 3.87
N VAL A 5 1.72 94.97 2.97
CA VAL A 5 0.50 94.33 2.45
C VAL A 5 0.86 93.15 1.55
N GLU A 6 1.90 93.28 0.72
CA GLU A 6 2.40 92.19 -0.13
C GLU A 6 2.96 91.02 0.70
N VAL A 7 3.73 91.30 1.75
CA VAL A 7 4.27 90.27 2.67
C VAL A 7 3.13 89.53 3.38
N LEU A 8 2.12 90.24 3.88
CA LEU A 8 0.94 89.62 4.51
C LEU A 8 0.14 88.75 3.54
N GLY A 9 0.03 89.16 2.28
CA GLY A 9 -0.59 88.38 1.22
C GLY A 9 0.17 87.09 0.91
N ALA A 10 1.50 87.16 0.81
CA ALA A 10 2.36 85.99 0.60
C ALA A 10 2.25 84.98 1.75
N ILE A 11 2.19 85.46 3.00
CA ILE A 11 2.00 84.61 4.19
C ILE A 11 0.64 83.88 4.13
N HIS A 12 -0.45 84.59 3.79
CA HIS A 12 -1.77 83.96 3.65
C HIS A 12 -1.79 82.92 2.51
N SER A 13 -1.15 83.23 1.38
CA SER A 13 -1.02 82.27 0.28
C SER A 13 -0.28 81.01 0.73
N LEU A 14 0.86 81.17 1.42
CA LEU A 14 1.65 80.05 1.93
C LEU A 14 0.85 79.21 2.95
N GLN A 15 0.11 79.86 3.85
CA GLN A 15 -0.77 79.18 4.81
C GLN A 15 -1.86 78.37 4.11
N SER A 16 -2.49 78.94 3.09
CA SER A 16 -3.48 78.25 2.26
C SER A 16 -2.88 77.03 1.56
N ASP A 17 -1.73 77.18 0.91
CA ASP A 17 -1.06 76.09 0.19
C ASP A 17 -0.60 74.98 1.14
N PHE A 18 -0.10 75.34 2.32
CA PHE A 18 0.29 74.37 3.33
C PHE A 18 -0.92 73.61 3.89
N SER A 19 -2.04 74.30 4.12
CA SER A 19 -3.28 73.66 4.57
C SER A 19 -3.79 72.65 3.55
N LYS A 20 -3.81 73.02 2.26
CA LYS A 20 -4.20 72.09 1.18
C LYS A 20 -3.30 70.86 1.12
N LYS A 21 -1.97 71.05 1.19
CA LYS A 21 -1.03 69.92 1.20
C LYS A 21 -1.22 69.02 2.42
N LEU A 22 -1.57 69.58 3.59
CA LEU A 22 -1.89 68.79 4.77
C LEU A 22 -3.17 67.98 4.56
N ASP A 23 -4.20 68.57 3.98
CA ASP A 23 -5.44 67.87 3.64
C ASP A 23 -5.19 66.71 2.67
N ASP A 24 -4.42 66.95 1.59
CA ASP A 24 -4.04 65.93 0.61
C ASP A 24 -3.27 64.77 1.27
N VAL A 25 -2.35 65.08 2.19
CA VAL A 25 -1.58 64.07 2.94
C VAL A 25 -2.48 63.27 3.88
N LEU A 26 -3.42 63.92 4.57
CA LEU A 26 -4.38 63.26 5.46
C LEU A 26 -5.33 62.35 4.69
N GLU A 27 -5.76 62.77 3.49
CA GLU A 27 -6.55 61.95 2.58
C GLU A 27 -5.75 60.71 2.13
N GLY A 28 -4.50 60.91 1.70
CA GLY A 28 -3.60 59.81 1.32
C GLY A 28 -3.36 58.81 2.45
N ILE A 29 -3.14 59.29 3.68
CA ILE A 29 -2.99 58.44 4.88
C ILE A 29 -4.29 57.66 5.16
N SER A 30 -5.44 58.30 5.01
CA SER A 30 -6.74 57.65 5.20
C SER A 30 -6.99 56.56 4.16
N GLY A 31 -6.61 56.81 2.90
CA GLY A 31 -6.64 55.82 1.83
C GLY A 31 -5.75 54.61 2.13
N LEU A 32 -4.49 54.85 2.47
CA LEU A 32 -3.54 53.78 2.84
C LEU A 32 -4.01 52.96 4.05
N LYS A 33 -4.62 53.62 5.04
CA LYS A 33 -5.22 52.92 6.19
C LYS A 33 -6.33 51.97 5.75
N GLY A 34 -7.19 52.39 4.83
CA GLY A 34 -8.25 51.55 4.27
C GLY A 34 -7.70 50.35 3.49
N GLU A 35 -6.69 50.58 2.65
CA GLU A 35 -6.02 49.50 1.90
C GLU A 35 -5.35 48.49 2.84
N LEU A 36 -4.66 48.96 3.88
CA LEU A 36 -4.05 48.10 4.89
C LEU A 36 -5.10 47.25 5.61
N GLN A 37 -6.22 47.83 6.03
CA GLN A 37 -7.31 47.07 6.65
C GLN A 37 -7.87 45.98 5.72
N HIS A 38 -8.05 46.31 4.44
CA HIS A 38 -8.51 45.35 3.44
C HIS A 38 -7.48 44.22 3.22
N GLN A 39 -6.19 44.56 3.15
CA GLN A 39 -5.12 43.57 3.04
C GLN A 39 -5.04 42.67 4.28
N THR A 40 -5.14 43.22 5.49
CA THR A 40 -5.19 42.44 6.73
C THR A 40 -6.34 41.45 6.69
N SER A 41 -7.55 41.87 6.31
CA SER A 41 -8.70 40.96 6.20
C SER A 41 -8.45 39.81 5.21
N ARG A 42 -7.86 40.10 4.05
CA ARG A 42 -7.55 39.07 3.04
C ARG A 42 -6.48 38.10 3.52
N ILE A 43 -5.48 38.59 4.25
CA ILE A 43 -4.42 37.75 4.83
C ILE A 43 -5.01 36.82 5.88
N THR A 44 -5.85 37.33 6.80
CA THR A 44 -6.51 36.51 7.81
C THR A 44 -7.37 35.41 7.19
N GLU A 45 -8.15 35.72 6.15
CA GLU A 45 -8.94 34.70 5.43
C GLU A 45 -8.05 33.65 4.76
N ALA A 46 -6.93 34.07 4.15
CA ALA A 46 -5.98 33.16 3.54
C ALA A 46 -5.33 32.24 4.59
N GLU A 47 -4.92 32.78 5.74
CA GLU A 47 -4.36 32.03 6.86
C GLU A 47 -5.36 31.00 7.40
N GLU A 48 -6.62 31.37 7.59
CA GLU A 48 -7.67 30.43 8.04
C GLU A 48 -7.89 29.30 7.04
N ARG A 49 -7.96 29.63 5.74
CA ARG A 49 -8.10 28.63 4.67
C ARG A 49 -6.90 27.70 4.61
N ILE A 50 -5.68 28.23 4.74
CA ILE A 50 -4.45 27.44 4.78
C ILE A 50 -4.48 26.50 5.98
N GLY A 51 -4.77 27.00 7.19
CA GLY A 51 -4.86 26.19 8.39
C GLY A 51 -5.85 25.03 8.24
N LYS A 52 -7.04 25.30 7.71
CA LYS A 52 -8.03 24.25 7.43
C LYS A 52 -7.51 23.19 6.43
N THR A 53 -6.84 23.63 5.36
CA THR A 53 -6.27 22.68 4.40
C THR A 53 -5.12 21.85 4.98
N GLU A 54 -4.32 22.41 5.87
CA GLU A 54 -3.26 21.69 6.58
C GLU A 54 -3.83 20.63 7.52
N ASP A 55 -4.89 20.97 8.26
CA ASP A 55 -5.61 20.02 9.12
C ASP A 55 -6.22 18.86 8.31
N ASP A 56 -6.86 19.17 7.19
CA ASP A 56 -7.42 18.17 6.28
C ASP A 56 -6.33 17.27 5.70
N LEU A 57 -5.19 17.84 5.28
CA LEU A 57 -4.04 17.08 4.78
C LEU A 57 -3.47 16.14 5.85
N ASN A 58 -3.34 16.59 7.09
CA ASN A 58 -2.86 15.79 8.21
C ASN A 58 -3.81 14.62 8.52
N SER A 59 -5.12 14.88 8.48
CA SER A 59 -6.17 13.87 8.65
C SER A 59 -6.11 12.82 7.54
N MET A 60 -5.98 13.25 6.29
CA MET A 60 -5.86 12.36 5.12
C MET A 60 -4.58 11.53 5.17
N HIS A 61 -3.44 12.12 5.52
CA HIS A 61 -2.18 11.41 5.67
C HIS A 61 -2.29 10.29 6.72
N SER A 62 -2.91 10.61 7.87
CA SER A 62 -3.16 9.63 8.93
C SER A 62 -4.09 8.50 8.47
N ALA A 63 -5.14 8.82 7.70
CA ALA A 63 -6.05 7.83 7.14
C ALA A 63 -5.34 6.92 6.12
N ILE A 64 -4.51 7.48 5.24
CA ILE A 64 -3.71 6.73 4.26
C ILE A 64 -2.77 5.77 4.97
N LYS A 65 -2.02 6.23 5.99
CA LYS A 65 -1.12 5.37 6.77
C LYS A 65 -1.87 4.19 7.40
N ARG A 66 -3.01 4.45 8.04
CA ARG A 66 -3.87 3.40 8.62
C ARG A 66 -4.37 2.41 7.57
N LEU A 67 -4.72 2.88 6.38
CA LEU A 67 -5.14 2.00 5.28
C LEU A 67 -3.98 1.15 4.75
N GLN A 68 -2.78 1.72 4.62
CA GLN A 68 -1.58 0.98 4.24
C GLN A 68 -1.27 -0.15 5.24
N ASP A 69 -1.33 0.13 6.54
CA ASP A 69 -1.11 -0.86 7.60
C ASP A 69 -2.15 -1.99 7.55
N LYS A 70 -3.42 -1.62 7.33
CA LYS A 70 -4.52 -2.59 7.15
C LYS A 70 -4.30 -3.46 5.92
N CYS A 71 -3.94 -2.86 4.78
CA CYS A 71 -3.64 -3.58 3.56
C CYS A 71 -2.46 -4.55 3.73
N ALA A 72 -1.38 -4.11 4.38
CA ALA A 72 -0.23 -4.97 4.69
C ALA A 72 -0.64 -6.16 5.59
N THR A 73 -1.42 -5.89 6.64
CA THR A 73 -1.95 -6.92 7.55
C THR A 73 -2.84 -7.91 6.82
N LEU A 74 -3.76 -7.43 5.98
CA LEU A 74 -4.66 -8.28 5.19
C LEU A 74 -3.88 -9.13 4.20
N LYS A 75 -2.88 -8.56 3.51
CA LYS A 75 -2.00 -9.30 2.61
C LYS A 75 -1.28 -10.44 3.32
N MET A 76 -0.74 -10.18 4.52
CA MET A 76 -0.12 -11.21 5.37
C MET A 76 -1.12 -12.30 5.78
N LYS A 77 -2.35 -11.91 6.16
CA LYS A 77 -3.41 -12.87 6.52
C LYS A 77 -3.80 -13.75 5.34
N VAL A 78 -3.97 -13.16 4.14
CA VAL A 78 -4.28 -13.89 2.91
C VAL A 78 -3.15 -14.86 2.57
N GLN A 79 -1.90 -14.41 2.59
CA GLN A 79 -0.75 -15.28 2.33
C GLN A 79 -0.68 -16.44 3.34
N ASN A 80 -0.92 -16.18 4.62
CA ASN A 80 -0.97 -17.23 5.65
C ASN A 80 -2.13 -18.21 5.40
N GLN A 81 -3.30 -17.73 5.01
CA GLN A 81 -4.44 -18.59 4.66
C GLN A 81 -4.14 -19.45 3.44
N GLU A 82 -3.58 -18.89 2.37
CA GLU A 82 -3.15 -19.64 1.19
C GLU A 82 -2.10 -20.70 1.54
N ASN A 83 -1.10 -20.32 2.33
CA ASN A 83 -0.05 -21.23 2.78
C ASN A 83 -0.62 -22.36 3.63
N ARG A 84 -1.59 -22.09 4.51
CA ARG A 84 -2.30 -23.10 5.29
C ARG A 84 -3.17 -24.00 4.41
N GLY A 85 -3.85 -23.45 3.41
CA GLY A 85 -4.65 -24.20 2.45
C GLY A 85 -3.80 -25.15 1.60
N ARG A 86 -2.62 -24.69 1.13
CA ARG A 86 -1.66 -25.53 0.39
C ARG A 86 -0.79 -26.40 1.31
N ARG A 87 -0.87 -26.24 2.64
CA ARG A 87 0.00 -26.95 3.59
C ARG A 87 -0.16 -28.46 3.50
N ASN A 88 -1.30 -29.00 3.11
CA ASN A 88 -1.47 -30.44 3.02
C ASN A 88 -1.34 -30.99 1.59
N ASN A 89 -1.03 -30.11 0.62
CA ASN A 89 -0.87 -30.50 -0.78
C ASN A 89 0.61 -30.79 -1.06
N LEU A 90 0.86 -31.91 -1.73
CA LEU A 90 2.15 -32.35 -2.25
C LEU A 90 2.10 -32.34 -3.79
N ARG A 91 3.22 -31.99 -4.42
CA ARG A 91 3.38 -32.05 -5.88
C ARG A 91 4.56 -32.97 -6.16
N LEU A 92 4.27 -34.11 -6.77
CA LEU A 92 5.28 -35.10 -7.15
C LEU A 92 5.68 -34.85 -8.61
N ILE A 93 6.96 -34.63 -8.85
CA ILE A 93 7.51 -34.35 -10.17
C ILE A 93 8.30 -35.58 -10.63
N GLY A 94 8.15 -35.97 -11.90
CA GLY A 94 8.92 -37.09 -12.47
C GLY A 94 8.30 -38.47 -12.25
N LEU A 95 7.06 -38.56 -11.74
CA LEU A 95 6.37 -39.84 -11.60
C LEU A 95 5.89 -40.33 -12.97
N PRO A 96 6.39 -41.47 -13.51
CA PRO A 96 6.07 -41.93 -14.85
C PRO A 96 4.56 -42.14 -15.04
N GLU A 97 4.06 -41.99 -16.25
CA GLU A 97 2.61 -42.13 -16.51
C GLU A 97 2.13 -43.56 -16.26
N LYS A 98 0.89 -43.71 -15.77
CA LYS A 98 0.17 -44.98 -15.57
C LYS A 98 0.74 -45.93 -14.50
N VAL A 99 1.86 -45.59 -13.84
CA VAL A 99 2.41 -46.40 -12.72
C VAL A 99 1.46 -46.49 -11.52
N GLU A 100 0.57 -45.51 -11.41
CA GLU A 100 -0.43 -45.41 -10.34
C GLU A 100 -1.60 -46.41 -10.52
N GLY A 101 -1.77 -47.00 -11.70
CA GLY A 101 -2.91 -47.86 -12.01
C GLY A 101 -4.24 -47.10 -12.08
N GLN A 102 -5.33 -47.77 -11.69
CA GLN A 102 -6.69 -47.18 -11.69
C GLN A 102 -6.96 -46.28 -10.48
N ASP A 103 -6.27 -46.51 -9.36
CA ASP A 103 -6.43 -45.74 -8.12
C ASP A 103 -5.09 -45.14 -7.67
N ALA A 104 -4.89 -43.87 -8.04
CA ALA A 104 -3.71 -43.11 -7.65
C ALA A 104 -3.63 -42.83 -6.14
N GLY A 105 -4.76 -42.85 -5.42
CA GLY A 105 -4.77 -42.68 -3.96
C GLY A 105 -4.09 -43.89 -3.31
N ALA A 106 -4.65 -45.08 -3.51
CA ALA A 106 -4.13 -46.32 -2.94
C ALA A 106 -2.67 -46.59 -3.31
N PHE A 107 -2.27 -46.29 -4.55
CA PHE A 107 -0.86 -46.39 -4.97
C PHE A 107 0.05 -45.52 -4.10
N LEU A 108 -0.31 -44.26 -3.90
CA LEU A 108 0.52 -43.30 -3.16
C LEU A 108 0.56 -43.58 -1.65
N GLU A 109 -0.50 -44.13 -1.06
CA GLU A 109 -0.52 -44.55 0.35
C GLU A 109 0.54 -45.63 0.62
N GLN A 110 0.77 -46.52 -0.34
CA GLN A 110 1.78 -47.58 -0.25
C GLN A 110 3.17 -47.13 -0.73
N TRP A 111 3.22 -46.25 -1.74
CA TRP A 111 4.46 -45.81 -2.36
C TRP A 111 5.22 -44.78 -1.51
N LEU A 112 4.51 -43.83 -0.87
CA LEU A 112 5.14 -42.77 -0.06
C LEU A 112 5.97 -43.34 1.11
N PRO A 113 5.46 -44.26 1.96
CA PRO A 113 6.26 -44.85 3.03
C PRO A 113 7.50 -45.60 2.54
N ARG A 114 7.42 -46.24 1.36
CA ARG A 114 8.57 -46.97 0.78
C ARG A 114 9.68 -46.03 0.34
N VAL A 115 9.34 -44.88 -0.24
CA VAL A 115 10.33 -43.91 -0.75
C VAL A 115 10.90 -43.03 0.35
N LEU A 116 10.10 -42.69 1.35
CA LEU A 116 10.48 -41.77 2.43
C LEU A 116 11.05 -42.46 3.66
N GLY A 117 10.93 -43.78 3.73
CA GLY A 117 11.32 -44.58 4.89
C GLY A 117 10.27 -44.56 6.01
N THR A 118 10.22 -45.66 6.76
CA THR A 118 9.31 -45.85 7.91
C THR A 118 9.57 -44.85 9.04
N ASP A 119 10.76 -44.29 9.12
CA ASP A 119 11.15 -43.32 10.14
C ASP A 119 10.46 -41.96 9.95
N THR A 120 10.07 -41.64 8.70
CA THR A 120 9.37 -40.40 8.37
C THR A 120 7.85 -40.58 8.35
N CYS A 121 7.36 -41.76 7.95
CA CYS A 121 5.93 -42.15 7.98
C CYS A 121 5.68 -43.16 9.10
N THR A 122 5.48 -42.67 10.34
CA THR A 122 5.14 -43.51 11.50
C THR A 122 3.77 -44.18 11.34
N THR A 123 2.87 -43.59 10.53
CA THR A 123 1.60 -44.19 10.11
C THR A 123 1.45 -44.10 8.59
N LEU A 124 0.60 -44.96 8.02
CA LEU A 124 0.26 -44.88 6.59
C LEU A 124 -0.43 -43.53 6.32
N PRO A 125 0.07 -42.73 5.36
CA PRO A 125 -0.53 -41.44 5.06
C PRO A 125 -1.91 -41.65 4.44
N VAL A 126 -2.93 -40.95 4.94
CA VAL A 126 -4.28 -40.99 4.37
C VAL A 126 -4.39 -39.97 3.24
N ILE A 127 -4.67 -40.45 2.03
CA ILE A 127 -4.76 -39.59 0.85
C ILE A 127 -6.21 -39.27 0.55
N GLU A 128 -6.58 -37.99 0.64
CA GLU A 128 -7.94 -37.56 0.34
C GLU A 128 -8.24 -37.55 -1.16
N ARG A 129 -7.28 -37.08 -1.96
CA ARG A 129 -7.45 -36.94 -3.39
C ARG A 129 -6.09 -36.92 -4.07
N ALA A 130 -5.93 -37.77 -5.07
CA ALA A 130 -4.76 -37.80 -5.94
C ALA A 130 -5.21 -37.63 -7.40
N HIS A 131 -4.58 -36.71 -8.14
CA HIS A 131 -4.85 -36.52 -9.55
C HIS A 131 -3.67 -35.85 -10.28
N ARG A 132 -3.49 -36.16 -11.56
CA ARG A 132 -2.45 -35.49 -12.37
C ARG A 132 -2.89 -34.08 -12.75
N ILE A 133 -1.97 -33.12 -12.69
CA ILE A 133 -2.21 -31.73 -13.09
C ILE A 133 -1.31 -31.39 -14.28
N GLY A 134 -1.92 -30.88 -15.35
CA GLY A 134 -1.24 -30.46 -16.58
C GLY A 134 -2.12 -30.65 -17.82
N ARG A 135 -1.86 -29.91 -18.91
CA ARG A 135 -2.63 -30.06 -20.16
C ARG A 135 -2.33 -31.44 -20.77
N LEU A 136 -3.38 -32.19 -21.08
CA LEU A 136 -3.31 -33.44 -21.85
C LEU A 136 -2.93 -33.09 -23.30
N LYS A 137 -1.64 -32.93 -23.61
CA LYS A 137 -1.22 -32.91 -25.02
C LYS A 137 -1.17 -34.34 -25.51
N THR A 138 -2.04 -34.61 -26.46
CA THR A 138 -2.12 -35.80 -27.28
C THR A 138 -0.75 -36.13 -27.89
N SER A 139 -0.45 -37.43 -27.93
CA SER A 139 0.42 -38.15 -28.88
C SER A 139 1.89 -38.49 -28.57
N LYS A 140 2.52 -38.15 -27.44
CA LYS A 140 3.84 -38.74 -27.09
C LYS A 140 3.99 -39.06 -25.60
N PRO A 141 4.48 -40.26 -25.21
CA PRO A 141 4.86 -40.55 -23.83
C PRO A 141 6.13 -39.76 -23.53
N ILE A 142 6.02 -38.72 -22.70
CA ILE A 142 7.16 -37.92 -22.26
C ILE A 142 7.34 -38.21 -20.77
N GLU A 143 8.44 -38.87 -20.42
CA GLU A 143 8.92 -38.97 -19.04
C GLU A 143 8.97 -37.56 -18.43
N GLY A 144 8.24 -37.33 -17.34
CA GLY A 144 8.31 -36.05 -16.61
C GLY A 144 6.98 -35.33 -16.34
N ARG A 145 5.81 -35.97 -16.51
CA ARG A 145 4.55 -35.35 -16.02
C ARG A 145 4.55 -35.21 -14.50
N GLN A 146 3.87 -34.16 -14.04
CA GLN A 146 3.76 -33.82 -12.62
C GLN A 146 2.44 -34.35 -12.06
N ALA A 147 2.50 -35.14 -10.99
CA ALA A 147 1.35 -35.60 -10.24
C ALA A 147 1.06 -34.63 -9.09
N HIS A 148 -0.20 -34.29 -8.87
CA HIS A 148 -0.63 -33.50 -7.71
C HIS A 148 -1.37 -34.39 -6.73
N VAL A 149 -1.01 -34.28 -5.46
CA VAL A 149 -1.54 -35.13 -4.41
C VAL A 149 -1.98 -34.21 -3.28
N SER A 150 -3.26 -34.21 -2.95
CA SER A 150 -3.77 -33.59 -1.74
C SER A 150 -4.04 -34.71 -0.73
N ALA A 151 -3.20 -34.81 0.29
CA ALA A 151 -3.40 -35.73 1.40
C ALA A 151 -4.12 -34.99 2.53
N LYS A 152 -4.99 -35.68 3.30
CA LYS A 152 -5.53 -35.10 4.53
C LYS A 152 -4.95 -35.82 5.71
N ARG A 153 -4.31 -35.00 6.55
CA ARG A 153 -3.66 -35.37 7.81
C ARG A 153 -2.40 -36.20 7.60
N GLU A 154 -1.27 -35.51 7.63
CA GLU A 154 -0.43 -35.53 8.82
C GLU A 154 0.50 -34.30 8.82
N ARG A 155 0.42 -33.48 9.88
CA ARG A 155 1.23 -32.26 10.02
C ARG A 155 2.74 -32.56 10.08
N LEU A 156 3.13 -33.77 10.48
CA LEU A 156 4.51 -34.21 10.70
C LEU A 156 5.17 -34.78 9.43
N ALA A 157 4.44 -35.51 8.59
CA ALA A 157 4.99 -36.14 7.40
C ALA A 157 5.52 -35.11 6.38
N LYS A 158 4.79 -34.01 6.12
CA LYS A 158 5.24 -32.96 5.20
C LYS A 158 6.48 -32.19 5.69
N GLN A 159 6.58 -31.92 6.99
CA GLN A 159 7.70 -31.16 7.55
C GLN A 159 9.00 -31.99 7.54
N ARG A 160 8.89 -33.31 7.70
CA ARG A 160 10.01 -34.26 7.57
C ARG A 160 10.38 -34.54 6.10
N LEU A 161 9.38 -34.63 5.21
CA LEU A 161 9.53 -34.71 3.75
C LEU A 161 10.43 -33.62 3.15
N LEU A 162 10.32 -32.38 3.65
CA LEU A 162 11.16 -31.26 3.20
C LEU A 162 12.59 -31.32 3.73
N HIS A 163 12.82 -31.99 4.87
CA HIS A 163 14.14 -32.07 5.53
C HIS A 163 14.99 -33.28 5.10
N HIS A 164 14.41 -34.32 4.50
CA HIS A 164 15.12 -35.55 4.08
C HIS A 164 15.43 -35.65 2.58
N GLY A 165 15.39 -34.52 1.86
CA GLY A 165 16.03 -34.39 0.57
C GLY A 165 15.09 -34.60 -0.63
N PHE A 166 14.83 -33.49 -1.32
CA PHE A 166 15.33 -33.36 -2.69
C PHE A 166 16.12 -32.05 -2.74
N ALA A 167 17.42 -32.14 -2.44
CA ALA A 167 18.37 -31.19 -2.97
C ALA A 167 18.32 -31.36 -4.49
N THR A 168 17.65 -30.46 -5.19
CA THR A 168 17.85 -30.28 -6.62
C THR A 168 17.92 -28.78 -6.87
N THR A 169 19.17 -28.32 -6.84
CA THR A 169 19.67 -27.12 -7.47
C THR A 169 19.02 -26.95 -8.85
N ARG A 170 18.08 -26.02 -9.01
CA ARG A 170 18.26 -24.69 -9.63
C ARG A 170 16.91 -24.09 -10.01
#